data_AF-A0A9E4F6D6-F1
#
_entry.id   AF-A0A9E4F6D6-F1
#
_cell.length_a   1.000
_cell.length_b   1.000
_cell.length_c   1.000
_cell.angle_alpha   90.00
_cell.angle_beta   90.00
_cell.angle_gamma   90.00
#
_symmetry.space_group_name_H-M   'P 1'
#
loop_
_entity.id
_entity.type
_entity.pdbx_description
1 polymer ?
#
loop_
_entity_poly.entity_id
_entity_poly.type
_entity_poly.pdbx_seq_one_letter_code
_entity_poly.pdbx_strand_id
1 'polypeptide(L)'
;MSKPSEAAADETFLRDLHWILKAWFGKRSWLIIPFDDTFKKEVRKAAHRLDPLSDLNIADACWDIDAITGRLWDAIDELRITGEAARLVSGSKAIHHLLPELAPPIDNEYSGKFSFYDRAIHRRNKGQRLEGDYFKVIFPSFVDLAQYLNSREDFRAYLGRGYNTSVTKTVDNAIIGYMEAKA
;
A
#
# COMPACT_ATOMS: atom_id res chain seq x y z
N MET A 1 -13.96 2.42 11.30
CA MET A 1 -14.03 2.58 9.83
C MET A 1 -15.02 1.54 9.29
N SER A 2 -15.61 1.77 8.11
CA SER A 2 -16.35 0.70 7.42
C SER A 2 -15.40 -0.45 7.10
N LYS A 3 -15.89 -1.69 7.10
CA LYS A 3 -15.05 -2.83 6.72
C LYS A 3 -14.61 -2.70 5.26
N PRO A 4 -13.42 -3.21 4.89
CA PRO A 4 -13.01 -3.29 3.49
C PRO A 4 -14.09 -3.86 2.56
N SER A 5 -14.77 -4.94 2.96
CA SER A 5 -15.82 -5.55 2.16
C SER A 5 -17.06 -4.68 1.98
N GLU A 6 -17.42 -3.87 2.97
CA GLU A 6 -18.50 -2.89 2.87
C GLU A 6 -18.13 -1.79 1.86
N ALA A 7 -16.90 -1.28 1.91
CA ALA A 7 -16.41 -0.32 0.92
C ALA A 7 -16.39 -0.93 -0.49
N ALA A 8 -15.93 -2.17 -0.65
CA ALA A 8 -15.90 -2.85 -1.95
C ALA A 8 -17.28 -3.29 -2.47
N ALA A 9 -18.32 -3.25 -1.64
CA ALA A 9 -19.70 -3.43 -2.08
C ALA A 9 -20.25 -2.17 -2.77
N ASP A 10 -19.74 -0.98 -2.42
CA ASP A 10 -20.11 0.29 -3.04
C ASP A 10 -19.46 0.44 -4.43
N GLU A 11 -20.30 0.58 -5.46
CA GLU A 11 -19.84 0.76 -6.83
C GLU A 11 -19.19 2.14 -7.07
N THR A 12 -19.55 3.15 -6.29
CA THR A 12 -18.90 4.47 -6.31
C THR A 12 -17.47 4.35 -5.84
N PHE A 13 -17.26 3.70 -4.68
CA PHE A 13 -15.92 3.42 -4.17
C PHE A 13 -15.06 2.66 -5.19
N LEU A 14 -15.59 1.60 -5.82
CA LEU A 14 -14.84 0.84 -6.81
C LEU A 14 -14.43 1.68 -8.03
N ARG A 15 -15.31 2.58 -8.47
CA ARG A 15 -15.05 3.48 -9.59
C ARG A 15 -13.98 4.51 -9.25
N ASP A 16 -14.07 5.10 -8.06
CA ASP A 16 -13.10 6.07 -7.57
C ASP A 16 -11.74 5.43 -7.34
N LEU A 17 -11.70 4.22 -6.77
CA LEU A 17 -10.49 3.44 -6.62
C LEU A 17 -9.82 3.18 -7.98
N HIS A 18 -10.59 2.75 -8.98
CA HIS A 18 -10.05 2.53 -10.33
C HIS A 18 -9.44 3.81 -10.92
N TRP A 19 -10.16 4.93 -10.80
CA TRP A 19 -9.69 6.23 -11.28
C TRP A 19 -8.42 6.70 -10.56
N ILE A 20 -8.38 6.59 -9.22
CA ILE A 20 -7.22 6.95 -8.41
C ILE A 20 -6.01 6.08 -8.78
N LEU A 21 -6.19 4.77 -8.94
CA LEU A 21 -5.10 3.88 -9.35
C LEU A 21 -4.56 4.25 -10.73
N LYS A 22 -5.42 4.57 -11.69
CA LYS A 22 -5.00 5.08 -13.00
C LYS A 22 -4.18 6.37 -12.85
N ALA A 23 -4.64 7.31 -12.03
CA ALA A 23 -3.94 8.58 -11.79
C ALA A 23 -2.57 8.36 -11.14
N TRP A 24 -2.49 7.52 -10.10
CA TRP A 24 -1.27 7.20 -9.36
C TRP A 24 -0.25 6.40 -10.16
N PHE A 25 -0.68 5.73 -11.23
CA PHE A 25 0.21 5.06 -12.18
C PHE A 25 0.65 5.98 -13.34
N GLY A 26 -0.01 7.12 -13.55
CA GLY A 26 0.34 8.11 -14.56
C GLY A 26 0.57 7.50 -15.95
N LYS A 27 1.79 7.64 -16.48
CA LYS A 27 2.20 7.09 -17.79
C LYS A 27 2.08 5.56 -17.89
N ARG A 28 2.00 4.86 -16.76
CA ARG A 28 1.84 3.40 -16.68
C ARG A 28 0.41 2.97 -16.34
N SER A 29 -0.55 3.88 -16.40
CA SER A 29 -1.96 3.60 -16.10
C SER A 29 -2.55 2.49 -16.98
N TRP A 30 -2.00 2.27 -18.19
CA TRP A 30 -2.36 1.15 -19.06
C TRP A 30 -2.11 -0.25 -18.45
N LEU A 31 -1.30 -0.36 -17.39
CA LEU A 31 -1.10 -1.60 -16.64
C LEU A 31 -2.31 -1.99 -15.80
N ILE A 32 -3.11 -1.02 -15.34
CA ILE A 32 -4.34 -1.27 -14.59
C ILE A 32 -5.40 -1.80 -15.57
N ILE A 33 -6.02 -2.94 -15.24
CA ILE A 33 -7.07 -3.54 -16.07
C ILE A 33 -8.30 -2.59 -16.23
N PRO A 34 -9.15 -2.78 -17.24
CA PRO A 34 -10.36 -1.97 -17.40
C PRO A 34 -11.30 -2.02 -16.18
N PHE A 35 -12.15 -1.00 -16.03
CA PHE A 35 -13.19 -1.02 -15.01
C PHE A 35 -14.34 -1.91 -15.49
N ASP A 36 -14.24 -3.21 -15.21
CA ASP A 36 -15.21 -4.24 -15.56
C ASP A 36 -15.45 -5.20 -14.38
N ASP A 37 -16.23 -6.25 -14.60
CA ASP A 37 -16.55 -7.24 -13.55
C ASP A 37 -15.31 -7.98 -13.04
N THR A 38 -14.25 -8.09 -13.83
CA THR A 38 -12.98 -8.69 -13.40
C THR A 38 -12.32 -7.80 -12.35
N PHE A 39 -12.18 -6.49 -12.63
CA PHE A 39 -11.65 -5.54 -11.65
C PHE A 39 -12.45 -5.54 -10.35
N LYS A 40 -13.78 -5.43 -10.46
CA LYS A 40 -14.67 -5.41 -9.29
C LYS A 40 -14.54 -6.70 -8.47
N LYS A 41 -14.46 -7.86 -9.12
CA LYS A 41 -14.30 -9.16 -8.47
C LYS A 41 -12.97 -9.27 -7.73
N GLU A 42 -11.88 -8.85 -8.35
CA GLU A 42 -10.54 -8.89 -7.74
C GLU A 42 -10.47 -8.00 -6.49
N VAL A 43 -10.96 -6.77 -6.56
CA VAL A 43 -10.99 -5.85 -5.41
C VAL A 43 -11.87 -6.39 -4.28
N ARG A 44 -13.09 -6.89 -4.59
CA ARG A 44 -13.99 -7.48 -3.58
C ARG A 44 -13.38 -8.70 -2.91
N LYS A 45 -12.73 -9.57 -3.69
CA LYS A 45 -12.03 -10.74 -3.15
C LYS A 45 -10.95 -10.32 -2.16
N ALA A 46 -10.10 -9.35 -2.52
CA ALA A 46 -9.09 -8.85 -1.60
C ALA A 46 -9.71 -8.19 -0.37
N ALA A 47 -10.75 -7.38 -0.54
CA ALA A 47 -11.46 -6.71 0.55
C ALA A 47 -11.97 -7.71 1.61
N HIS A 48 -12.64 -8.79 1.22
CA HIS A 48 -13.08 -9.82 2.17
C HIS A 48 -11.94 -10.47 2.95
N ARG A 49 -10.76 -10.66 2.33
CA ARG A 49 -9.59 -11.21 3.03
C ARG A 49 -8.98 -10.24 4.02
N LEU A 50 -9.21 -8.94 3.81
CA LEU A 50 -8.67 -7.84 4.59
C LEU A 50 -9.59 -7.42 5.74
N ASP A 51 -10.86 -7.83 5.75
CA ASP A 51 -11.80 -7.55 6.85
C ASP A 51 -11.24 -7.85 8.25
N PRO A 52 -10.52 -8.96 8.49
CA PRO A 52 -9.94 -9.24 9.81
C PRO A 52 -8.84 -8.25 10.25
N LEU A 53 -8.35 -7.42 9.33
CA LEU A 53 -7.31 -6.42 9.59
C LEU A 53 -7.88 -5.00 9.69
N SER A 54 -9.21 -4.81 9.57
CA SER A 54 -9.84 -3.49 9.48
C SER A 54 -9.66 -2.59 10.69
N ASP A 55 -9.45 -3.20 11.86
CA ASP A 55 -9.33 -2.48 13.14
C ASP A 55 -7.87 -2.22 13.52
N LEU A 56 -6.93 -2.60 12.66
CA LEU A 56 -5.50 -2.41 12.89
C LEU A 56 -5.03 -1.06 12.33
N ASN A 57 -4.22 -0.36 13.12
CA ASN A 57 -3.44 0.84 12.79
C ASN A 57 -1.91 0.58 12.79
N ILE A 58 -1.22 0.93 11.71
CA ILE A 58 0.23 0.70 11.53
C ILE A 58 1.12 1.19 12.69
N ALA A 59 0.66 2.19 13.47
CA ALA A 59 1.41 2.78 14.56
C ALA A 59 1.18 2.13 15.94
N ASP A 60 0.34 1.09 16.05
CA ASP A 60 0.16 0.37 17.30
C ASP A 60 1.27 -0.68 17.50
N ALA A 61 1.68 -0.89 18.76
CA ALA A 61 2.86 -1.68 19.10
C ALA A 61 2.56 -3.15 19.48
N CYS A 62 1.31 -3.60 19.41
CA CYS A 62 0.88 -4.81 20.11
C CYS A 62 0.60 -6.05 19.24
N TRP A 63 0.98 -6.04 17.95
CA TRP A 63 0.67 -7.15 17.05
C TRP A 63 1.89 -7.87 16.51
N ASP A 64 1.64 -9.09 16.04
CA ASP A 64 2.61 -9.91 15.31
C ASP A 64 2.83 -9.31 13.90
N ILE A 65 3.90 -8.52 13.76
CA ILE A 65 4.28 -7.84 12.53
C ILE A 65 4.52 -8.85 11.40
N ASP A 66 5.13 -10.00 11.68
CA ASP A 66 5.43 -11.01 10.66
C ASP A 66 4.13 -11.64 10.13
N ALA A 67 3.19 -11.96 11.03
CA ALA A 67 1.88 -12.49 10.65
C ALA A 67 1.07 -11.47 9.82
N ILE A 68 1.08 -10.20 10.21
CA ILE A 68 0.40 -9.13 9.47
C ILE A 68 1.05 -8.92 8.09
N THR A 69 2.38 -8.87 8.04
CA THR A 69 3.15 -8.76 6.81
C THR A 69 2.79 -9.89 5.84
N GLY A 70 2.74 -11.14 6.32
CA GLY A 70 2.33 -12.28 5.53
C GLY A 70 0.92 -12.13 4.96
N ARG A 71 -0.05 -11.75 5.79
CA ARG A 71 -1.45 -11.57 5.35
C ARG A 71 -1.62 -10.44 4.33
N LEU A 72 -0.95 -9.31 4.54
CA LEU A 72 -0.97 -8.21 3.59
C LEU A 72 -0.30 -8.62 2.28
N TRP A 73 0.83 -9.33 2.34
CA TRP A 73 1.49 -9.85 1.14
C TRP A 73 0.59 -10.81 0.37
N ASP A 74 -0.06 -11.76 1.03
CA ASP A 74 -0.96 -12.71 0.37
C ASP A 74 -2.12 -11.99 -0.34
N ALA A 75 -2.67 -10.93 0.27
CA ALA A 75 -3.68 -10.10 -0.37
C ALA A 75 -3.13 -9.33 -1.59
N ILE A 76 -1.93 -8.76 -1.49
CA ILE A 76 -1.23 -8.08 -2.58
C ILE A 76 -0.93 -9.04 -3.73
N ASP A 77 -0.30 -10.18 -3.43
CA ASP A 77 0.15 -11.16 -4.42
C ASP A 77 -1.01 -11.89 -5.07
N GLU A 78 -2.19 -11.93 -4.47
CA GLU A 78 -3.39 -12.50 -5.11
C GLU A 78 -4.19 -11.48 -5.93
N LEU A 79 -4.03 -10.18 -5.70
CA LEU A 79 -4.83 -9.15 -6.36
C LEU A 79 -4.41 -8.99 -7.84
N ARG A 80 -5.28 -9.36 -8.79
CA ARG A 80 -5.00 -9.31 -10.24
C ARG A 80 -5.56 -8.06 -10.92
N ILE A 81 -5.27 -6.88 -10.38
CA ILE A 81 -5.70 -5.60 -10.98
C ILE A 81 -4.69 -4.98 -11.95
N THR A 82 -3.48 -5.53 -11.97
CA THR A 82 -2.49 -5.35 -13.05
C THR A 82 -2.23 -6.70 -13.70
N GLY A 83 -1.68 -6.71 -14.91
CA GLY A 83 -1.15 -7.93 -15.53
C GLY A 83 -0.06 -8.60 -14.68
N GLU A 84 0.76 -9.49 -15.26
CA GLU A 84 1.78 -10.24 -14.50
C GLU A 84 2.90 -9.39 -13.84
N ALA A 85 2.93 -8.08 -14.09
CA ALA A 85 3.95 -7.17 -13.58
C ALA A 85 3.42 -6.26 -12.45
N ALA A 86 4.32 -5.88 -11.55
CA ALA A 86 4.17 -4.81 -10.57
C ALA A 86 3.06 -5.04 -9.52
N ARG A 87 2.89 -6.28 -9.04
CA ARG A 87 1.85 -6.63 -8.06
C ARG A 87 2.04 -5.89 -6.75
N LEU A 88 3.27 -5.76 -6.28
CA LEU A 88 3.56 -5.00 -5.06
C LEU A 88 3.04 -3.56 -5.14
N VAL A 89 3.40 -2.84 -6.20
CA VAL A 89 3.04 -1.41 -6.32
C VAL A 89 1.55 -1.23 -6.55
N SER A 90 0.93 -2.04 -7.42
CA SER A 90 -0.51 -1.92 -7.67
C SER A 90 -1.33 -2.39 -6.46
N GLY A 91 -0.95 -3.52 -5.88
CA GLY A 91 -1.60 -4.14 -4.74
C GLY A 91 -1.53 -3.28 -3.49
N SER A 92 -0.35 -2.79 -3.12
CA SER A 92 -0.21 -1.91 -1.94
C SER A 92 -1.01 -0.62 -2.08
N LYS A 93 -1.01 0.00 -3.26
CA LYS A 93 -1.82 1.20 -3.54
C LYS A 93 -3.32 0.92 -3.46
N ALA A 94 -3.78 -0.21 -3.99
CA ALA A 94 -5.19 -0.57 -3.91
C ALA A 94 -5.61 -0.90 -2.47
N ILE A 95 -4.79 -1.67 -1.75
CA ILE A 95 -5.07 -2.07 -0.38
C ILE A 95 -4.96 -0.89 0.58
N HIS A 96 -4.13 0.12 0.31
CA HIS A 96 -4.13 1.37 1.07
C HIS A 96 -5.51 2.04 1.09
N HIS A 97 -6.27 1.99 0.00
CA HIS A 97 -7.64 2.56 0.00
C HIS A 97 -8.66 1.70 0.74
N LEU A 98 -8.37 0.41 0.97
CA LEU A 98 -9.19 -0.50 1.77
C LEU A 98 -8.83 -0.47 3.26
N LEU A 99 -7.54 -0.27 3.56
CA LEU A 99 -6.95 -0.26 4.90
C LEU A 99 -6.01 0.95 5.07
N PRO A 100 -6.53 2.19 5.03
CA PRO A 100 -5.71 3.39 5.04
C PRO A 100 -4.90 3.55 6.32
N GLU A 101 -5.34 2.97 7.44
CA GLU A 101 -4.63 3.03 8.71
C GLU A 101 -3.55 1.95 8.86
N LEU A 102 -3.55 0.89 8.04
CA LEU A 102 -2.61 -0.23 8.17
C LEU A 102 -1.65 -0.34 6.98
N ALA A 103 -2.15 -0.25 5.76
CA ALA A 103 -1.38 -0.54 4.55
C ALA A 103 -0.84 0.74 3.91
N PRO A 104 0.49 0.93 3.81
CA PRO A 104 1.06 2.07 3.11
C PRO A 104 1.00 1.90 1.58
N PRO A 105 0.87 3.00 0.82
CA PRO A 105 0.87 2.96 -0.63
C PRO A 105 2.30 2.90 -1.17
N ILE A 106 2.87 1.70 -1.22
CA ILE A 106 4.28 1.49 -1.58
C ILE A 106 4.54 1.81 -3.06
N ASP A 107 5.66 2.49 -3.32
CA ASP A 107 6.19 2.64 -4.66
C ASP A 107 7.67 2.21 -4.77
N ASN A 108 8.10 1.93 -6.00
CA ASN A 108 9.49 1.57 -6.29
C ASN A 108 10.41 2.81 -6.38
N GLU A 109 9.85 4.02 -6.39
CA GLU A 109 10.60 5.26 -6.54
C GLU A 109 11.30 5.68 -5.25
N TYR A 110 10.52 5.84 -4.19
CA TYR A 110 10.89 6.43 -2.92
C TYR A 110 10.92 5.36 -1.83
N SER A 111 9.81 4.65 -1.59
CA SER A 111 9.73 3.56 -0.59
C SER A 111 10.76 2.46 -0.89
N GLY A 112 10.83 2.12 -2.19
CA GLY A 112 11.98 1.65 -2.96
C GLY A 112 13.34 1.81 -2.30
N LYS A 113 13.87 3.01 -2.54
CA LYS A 113 15.22 3.43 -2.21
C LYS A 113 15.41 3.61 -0.71
N PHE A 114 14.36 4.07 -0.01
CA PHE A 114 14.42 4.34 1.42
C PHE A 114 14.70 3.08 2.23
N SER A 115 14.13 1.95 1.82
CA SER A 115 14.34 0.64 2.49
C SER A 115 15.69 0.00 2.12
N PHE A 116 16.63 0.77 1.56
CA PHE A 116 17.96 0.34 1.11
C PHE A 116 17.98 -0.88 0.18
N TYR A 117 16.86 -1.17 -0.49
CA TYR A 117 16.75 -2.30 -1.39
C TYR A 117 17.29 -1.93 -2.77
N ASP A 118 18.28 -2.68 -3.25
CA ASP A 118 18.96 -2.40 -4.49
C ASP A 118 18.07 -2.69 -5.72
N ARG A 119 17.68 -1.62 -6.43
CA ARG A 119 16.96 -1.70 -7.71
C ARG A 119 17.69 -2.55 -8.76
N ALA A 120 19.02 -2.65 -8.71
CA ALA A 120 19.81 -3.46 -9.64
C ALA A 120 19.54 -4.96 -9.44
N ILE A 121 19.26 -5.39 -8.21
CA ILE A 121 18.89 -6.79 -7.90
C ILE A 121 17.48 -7.08 -8.43
N HIS A 122 16.53 -6.16 -8.27
CA HIS A 122 15.16 -6.30 -8.79
C HIS A 122 15.09 -6.33 -10.33
N ARG A 123 15.89 -5.51 -11.04
CA ARG A 123 15.91 -5.52 -12.52
C ARG A 123 16.52 -6.79 -13.10
N ARG A 124 17.50 -7.39 -12.42
CA ARG A 124 18.20 -8.59 -12.90
C ARG A 124 17.41 -9.86 -12.64
N ASN A 125 16.63 -9.91 -11.57
CA ASN A 125 15.84 -11.08 -11.20
C ASN A 125 14.35 -10.75 -11.29
N LYS A 126 13.75 -10.97 -12.47
CA LYS A 126 12.30 -10.83 -12.65
C LYS A 126 11.60 -12.04 -12.01
N GLY A 127 10.90 -11.85 -10.89
CA GLY A 127 10.09 -12.93 -10.31
C GLY A 127 9.24 -12.50 -9.11
N GLN A 128 8.02 -13.06 -9.01
CA GLN A 128 7.05 -12.79 -7.94
C GLN A 128 7.61 -13.06 -6.54
N ARG A 129 8.48 -14.07 -6.40
CA ARG A 129 9.14 -14.42 -5.14
C ARG A 129 9.96 -13.26 -4.55
N LEU A 130 10.50 -12.38 -5.39
CA LEU A 130 11.28 -11.22 -4.95
C LEU A 130 10.44 -10.02 -4.53
N GLU A 131 9.22 -9.87 -5.06
CA GLU A 131 8.32 -8.81 -4.58
C GLU A 131 7.85 -9.08 -3.16
N GLY A 132 7.63 -10.36 -2.80
CA GLY A 132 7.24 -10.74 -1.45
C GLY A 132 8.37 -10.60 -0.44
N ASP A 133 9.57 -11.06 -0.78
CA ASP A 133 10.74 -10.84 0.06
C ASP A 133 11.04 -9.35 0.23
N TYR A 134 10.76 -8.55 -0.80
CA TYR A 134 10.90 -7.10 -0.73
C TYR A 134 9.84 -6.46 0.20
N PHE A 135 8.57 -6.86 0.09
CA PHE A 135 7.52 -6.38 0.99
C PHE A 135 7.81 -6.70 2.46
N LYS A 136 8.40 -7.87 2.74
CA LYS A 136 8.83 -8.28 4.09
C LYS A 136 9.91 -7.40 4.70
N VAL A 137 10.61 -6.61 3.90
CA VAL A 137 11.58 -5.61 4.40
C VAL A 137 10.91 -4.24 4.54
N ILE A 138 10.14 -3.82 3.53
CA ILE A 138 9.52 -2.49 3.50
C ILE A 138 8.48 -2.34 4.62
N PHE A 139 7.54 -3.29 4.74
CA PHE A 139 6.40 -3.10 5.62
C PHE A 139 6.81 -2.97 7.10
N PRO A 140 7.71 -3.82 7.65
CA PRO A 140 8.25 -3.60 8.99
C PRO A 140 8.96 -2.26 9.14
N SER A 141 9.68 -1.80 8.11
CA SER A 141 10.33 -0.48 8.14
C SER A 141 9.31 0.67 8.22
N PHE A 142 8.16 0.53 7.56
CA PHE A 142 7.04 1.46 7.70
C PHE A 142 6.41 1.41 9.10
N VAL A 143 6.27 0.22 9.70
CA VAL A 143 5.77 0.05 11.07
C VAL A 143 6.67 0.78 12.07
N ASP A 144 7.99 0.52 12.01
CA ASP A 144 8.97 1.16 12.90
C ASP A 144 8.90 2.69 12.78
N LEU A 145 8.85 3.20 11.54
CA LEU A 145 8.79 4.62 11.30
C LEU A 145 7.45 5.22 11.75
N ALA A 146 6.33 4.54 11.52
CA ALA A 146 5.01 5.00 11.94
C ALA A 146 4.90 5.06 13.46
N GLN A 147 5.38 4.03 14.18
CA GLN A 147 5.42 4.02 15.64
C GLN A 147 6.29 5.16 16.18
N TYR A 148 7.47 5.36 15.60
CA TYR A 148 8.36 6.47 15.98
C TYR A 148 7.70 7.83 15.74
N LEU A 149 7.16 8.07 14.54
CA LEU A 149 6.57 9.35 14.18
C LEU A 149 5.27 9.65 14.94
N ASN A 150 4.43 8.65 15.21
CA ASN A 150 3.18 8.84 15.95
C ASN A 150 3.41 9.25 17.42
N SER A 151 4.60 8.97 17.96
CA SER A 151 5.04 9.45 19.28
C SER A 151 5.40 10.94 19.31
N ARG A 152 5.56 11.58 18.14
CA ARG A 152 5.99 12.98 18.02
C ARG A 152 4.82 13.92 17.78
N GLU A 153 4.80 15.03 18.51
CA GLU A 153 3.73 16.03 18.46
C GLU A 153 3.68 16.78 17.11
N ASP A 154 4.85 17.08 16.54
CA ASP A 154 4.99 17.75 15.24
C ASP A 154 4.38 16.92 14.10
N PHE A 155 4.60 15.60 14.11
CA PHE A 155 4.03 14.69 13.13
C PHE A 155 2.49 14.69 13.16
N ARG A 156 1.90 14.65 14.36
CA ARG A 156 0.43 14.62 14.53
C ARG A 156 -0.24 15.87 13.96
N ALA A 157 0.46 17.00 13.94
CA ALA A 157 -0.05 18.23 13.33
C ALA A 157 -0.23 18.16 11.80
N TYR A 158 0.41 17.19 11.13
CA TYR A 158 0.28 16.98 9.69
C TYR A 158 -0.85 16.03 9.30
N LEU A 159 -1.37 15.23 10.23
CA LEU A 159 -2.44 14.25 9.96
C LEU A 159 -3.73 14.95 9.50
N GLY A 160 -4.37 14.41 8.47
CA GLY A 160 -5.60 14.93 7.88
C GLY A 160 -5.44 16.18 7.04
N ARG A 161 -4.21 16.67 6.79
CA ARG A 161 -3.95 17.89 6.01
C ARG A 161 -3.46 17.58 4.60
N GLY A 162 -4.14 18.14 3.60
CA GLY A 162 -3.75 17.96 2.20
C GLY A 162 -3.68 16.49 1.80
N TYR A 163 -2.50 16.04 1.35
CA TYR A 163 -2.26 14.65 0.96
C TYR A 163 -1.97 13.69 2.14
N ASN A 164 -1.98 14.15 3.39
CA ASN A 164 -1.73 13.34 4.59
C ASN A 164 -3.03 12.73 5.13
N THR A 165 -3.69 11.89 4.34
CA THR A 165 -5.05 11.40 4.64
C THR A 165 -5.14 10.33 5.73
N SER A 166 -4.01 9.69 6.08
CA SER A 166 -3.91 8.68 7.14
C SER A 166 -2.49 8.63 7.68
N VAL A 167 -2.25 7.89 8.77
CA VAL A 167 -0.91 7.70 9.33
C VAL A 167 0.04 7.10 8.28
N THR A 168 -0.39 6.05 7.60
CA THR A 168 0.41 5.37 6.57
C THR A 168 0.77 6.32 5.41
N LYS A 169 -0.18 7.16 4.96
CA LYS A 169 0.07 8.13 3.89
C LYS A 169 0.98 9.28 4.34
N THR A 170 0.90 9.67 5.61
CA THR A 170 1.76 10.72 6.17
C THR A 170 3.21 10.23 6.29
N VAL A 171 3.40 8.97 6.72
CA VAL A 171 4.72 8.32 6.71
C VAL A 171 5.27 8.22 5.28
N ASP A 172 4.45 7.79 4.32
CA ASP A 172 4.82 7.75 2.90
C ASP A 172 5.26 9.13 2.36
N ASN A 173 4.49 10.18 2.62
CA ASN A 173 4.85 11.55 2.22
C ASN A 173 6.15 12.03 2.89
N ALA A 174 6.40 11.65 4.15
CA ALA A 174 7.64 11.98 4.84
C ALA A 174 8.85 11.28 4.18
N ILE A 175 8.69 10.01 3.78
CA ILE A 175 9.72 9.27 3.02
C ILE A 175 9.99 9.97 1.69
N ILE A 176 8.95 10.34 0.94
CA ILE A 176 9.09 11.05 -0.35
C ILE A 176 9.88 12.36 -0.14
N GLY A 177 9.45 13.21 0.81
CA GLY A 177 10.11 14.49 1.07
C GLY A 177 11.58 14.33 1.49
N TYR A 178 11.90 13.33 2.32
CA TYR A 178 13.27 13.02 2.69
C TYR A 178 14.12 12.57 1.49
N MET A 179 13.57 11.72 0.63
CA MET A 179 14.27 11.20 -0.55
C MET A 179 14.49 12.28 -1.61
N GLU A 180 13.55 13.23 -1.77
CA GLU A 180 13.70 14.38 -2.65
C GLU A 180 14.74 15.38 -2.13
N ALA A 181 14.77 15.62 -0.81
CA ALA A 181 15.78 16.49 -0.20
C ALA A 181 17.22 15.92 -0.29
N LYS A 182 17.36 14.61 -0.53
CA LYS A 182 18.65 13.92 -0.72
C LYS A 182 19.08 13.74 -2.17
N ALA A 183 18.21 14.05 -3.14
CA ALA A 183 18.48 13.90 -4.57
C ALA A 183 19.21 15.12 -5.16
#